data_AF-A0A2E3ZUK5-F1
#
_entry.id   AF-A0A2E3ZUK5-F1
#
_cell.length_a   1.000
_cell.length_b   1.000
_cell.length_c   1.000
_cell.angle_alpha   90.00
_cell.angle_beta   90.00
_cell.angle_gamma   90.00
#
_symmetry.space_group_name_H-M   'P 1'
#
loop_
_entity.id
_entity.type
_entity.pdbx_description
1 polymer ?
#
loop_
_entity_poly.entity_id
_entity_poly.type
_entity_poly.pdbx_seq_one_letter_code
_entity_poly.pdbx_strand_id
1 'polypeptide(L)' 'VESGRITTISYGKERPAADGSTSESWAENRRAVTVVGSN' A
#
# COMPACT_ATOMS: atom_id res chain seq x y z
N VAL A 1 10.61 -16.48 5.76
CA VAL A 1 11.40 -15.26 5.45
C VAL A 1 12.30 -14.99 6.63
N GLU A 2 13.59 -14.71 6.40
CA GLU A 2 14.52 -14.37 7.48
C GLU A 2 14.20 -12.99 8.07
N SER A 3 14.43 -12.83 9.38
CA SER A 3 14.21 -11.55 10.06
C SER A 3 15.03 -10.44 9.39
N GLY A 4 14.44 -9.25 9.22
CA GLY A 4 15.08 -8.11 8.58
C GLY A 4 15.00 -8.05 7.05
N ARG A 5 14.48 -9.08 6.37
CA ARG A 5 14.26 -9.05 4.91
C ARG A 5 12.98 -8.34 4.47
N ILE A 6 12.13 -7.93 5.41
CA ILE A 6 10.86 -7.24 5.16
C ILE A 6 10.84 -5.94 5.95
N THR A 7 10.52 -4.83 5.27
CA THR A 7 10.22 -3.55 5.89
C THR A 7 8.72 -3.28 5.75
N THR A 8 8.08 -2.90 6.85
CA THR A 8 6.66 -2.55 6.88
C THR A 8 6.50 -1.06 7.17
N ILE A 9 5.77 -0.36 6.32
CA ILE A 9 5.42 1.06 6.47
C ILE A 9 3.92 1.21 6.29
N SER A 10 3.27 2.03 7.11
CA SER A 10 1.85 2.38 6.96
C SER A 10 1.74 3.78 6.37
N TYR A 11 1.03 3.91 5.25
CA TYR A 11 0.82 5.19 4.55
C TYR A 11 -0.55 5.83 4.81
N GLY A 12 -1.42 5.20 5.61
CA GLY A 12 -2.76 5.71 5.87
C GLY A 12 -3.51 6.08 4.58
N LYS A 13 -3.86 7.36 4.44
CA LYS A 13 -4.58 7.91 3.27
C LYS A 13 -3.70 8.77 2.36
N GLU A 14 -2.39 8.82 2.59
CA GLU A 14 -1.47 9.75 1.91
C GLU A 14 -1.08 9.29 0.51
N ARG A 15 -1.33 8.01 0.17
CA ARG A 15 -1.01 7.41 -1.14
C ARG A 15 -2.20 6.65 -1.74
N PRO A 16 -3.25 7.35 -2.22
CA PRO A 16 -4.37 6.71 -2.89
C PRO A 16 -3.92 6.06 -4.21
N ALA A 17 -4.57 4.96 -4.59
CA ALA A 17 -4.46 4.35 -5.91
C ALA A 17 -5.50 4.90 -6.89
N ALA A 18 -6.68 5.26 -6.38
CA ALA A 18 -7.77 5.85 -7.13
C ALA A 18 -8.20 7.17 -6.47
N ASP A 19 -8.39 8.19 -7.28
CA ASP A 19 -8.87 9.49 -6.82
C ASP A 19 -10.40 9.47 -6.59
N GLY A 20 -10.86 10.38 -5.74
CA GLY A 20 -12.28 10.57 -5.45
C GLY A 20 -12.81 9.85 -4.21
N SER A 21 -14.08 10.13 -3.90
CA SER A 21 -14.78 9.69 -2.69
C SER A 21 -15.98 8.80 -3.01
N THR A 22 -15.87 7.99 -4.08
CA THR A 22 -16.90 7.00 -4.41
C THR A 22 -16.60 5.65 -3.75
N SER A 23 -17.61 4.77 -3.73
CA SER A 23 -17.49 3.41 -3.22
C SER A 23 -16.38 2.62 -3.91
N GLU A 24 -16.23 2.81 -5.21
CA GLU A 24 -15.22 2.16 -6.04
C GLU A 24 -13.82 2.65 -5.63
N SER A 25 -13.60 3.97 -5.56
CA SER A 25 -12.31 4.54 -5.13
C SER A 25 -11.93 4.07 -3.72
N TRP A 26 -12.89 3.98 -2.79
CA TRP A 26 -12.61 3.43 -1.46
C TRP A 26 -12.27 1.94 -1.47
N ALA A 27 -12.92 1.15 -2.33
CA ALA A 27 -12.61 -0.27 -2.45
C ALA A 27 -11.17 -0.47 -2.98
N GLU A 28 -10.77 0.31 -3.98
CA GLU A 28 -9.40 0.26 -4.54
C GLU A 28 -8.32 0.76 -3.56
N ASN A 29 -8.63 1.81 -2.79
CA ASN A 29 -7.67 2.41 -1.86
C ASN A 29 -7.41 1.57 -0.60
N ARG A 30 -8.29 0.62 -0.25
CA ARG A 30 -8.07 -0.31 0.88
C ARG A 30 -7.18 -1.47 0.46
N ARG A 31 -5.87 -1.21 0.35
CA ARG A 31 -4.90 -2.21 -0.13
C ARG A 31 -3.59 -2.21 0.64
N ALA A 32 -2.90 -3.36 0.58
CA ALA A 32 -1.48 -3.48 0.91
C ALA A 32 -0.67 -3.57 -0.39
N VAL A 33 0.54 -2.99 -0.40
CA VAL A 33 1.43 -3.00 -1.55
C VAL A 33 2.76 -3.61 -1.15
N THR A 34 3.27 -4.53 -1.97
CA THR A 34 4.59 -5.14 -1.79
C THR A 34 5.47 -4.77 -2.97
N VAL A 35 6.70 -4.33 -2.67
CA VAL A 35 7.72 -4.03 -3.67
C VAL A 35 8.96 -4.87 -3.35
N VAL A 36 9.64 -5.35 -4.39
CA VAL A 36 10.92 -6.05 -4.25
C VAL A 36 12.02 -5.01 -4.45
N GLY A 37 12.78 -4.72 -3.39
CA GLY A 37 13.94 -3.84 -3.49
C GLY A 37 15.10 -4.58 -4.17
N SER A 38 15.70 -3.96 -5.19
CA SER A 38 17.01 -4.40 -5.69
C SER A 38 18.08 -4.04 -4.68
N ASN A 39 18.87 -5.04 -4.28
CA ASN A 39 20.09 -4.89 -3.51
C ASN A 39 21.28 -4.95 -4.46
#